data_AF-A0A372ZYQ2-F1
#
_entry.id   AF-A0A372ZYQ2-F1
#
_cell.length_a   1.000
_cell.length_b   1.000
_cell.length_c   1.000
_cell.angle_alpha   90.00
_cell.angle_beta   90.00
_cell.angle_gamma   90.00
#
_symmetry.space_group_name_H-M   'P 1'
#
loop_
_entity.id
_entity.type
_entity.pdbx_description
1 polymer ?
#
loop_
_entity_poly.entity_id
_entity_poly.type
_entity_poly.pdbx_seq_one_letter_code
_entity_poly.pdbx_strand_id
1 'polypeptide(L)'
;MKLARMIPDEALDLLVEEENGVWRMAHTLIAEVVLRLLLGARISDAREWKATLPDVAIEFARLCCGSGGTVGDSELDLIQRIFIYRDSNELLGTEQAGSRSFSQLIEDVTLPNSAARLLETLTELFPSESHLHAHLARYQAVRMHDLPKAKRSIARAVDLSAGDSVVYHMQGMIYRQEVYDLMDQKSALAAVADAAELASQSFITSREMRRDNEHGYISEIQMLIRLVEYSRLALDGQSVVSFTHTGIDLVDTALERAEDLLAQVAQLRTGDQASQYAIKCRAQLDELYGNHEAAVLRYQSLLGRTDIDRSSVRRSLVWVYLKKSQGQWQNVKHKDMQTIETLLRENLRERASDDRTMRLWIRAARHAVKPPTIDELLGQLDIWHRDNPSLDSSYYLYVLQVLKYLESSSPVARGEADRYLEECRRRAQFRTDRTRSFEWLGSGTGISRLVHQTRMGEWDRSQDFFKHSSLLERIQGRVGEYVGPTKGGIDIGGLKAFYVPGRAGHQRGSAHKRVTFLMGFSYEGLRAWEVRDL
;
A
#
# COMPACT_ATOMS: atom_id res chain seq x y z
N MET A 1 46.41 -2.70 12.13
CA MET A 1 46.89 -2.94 13.52
C MET A 1 45.77 -3.68 14.24
N LYS A 2 45.99 -4.88 14.81
CA LYS A 2 44.89 -5.65 15.43
C LYS A 2 44.43 -4.93 16.70
N LEU A 3 43.16 -4.55 16.78
CA LEU A 3 42.53 -3.86 17.92
C LEU A 3 42.82 -4.56 19.25
N ALA A 4 42.88 -5.89 19.22
CA ALA A 4 43.28 -6.75 20.34
C ALA A 4 44.66 -6.47 20.95
N ARG A 5 45.53 -5.69 20.27
CA ARG A 5 46.83 -5.27 20.80
C ARG A 5 46.81 -3.86 21.41
N MET A 6 45.69 -3.15 21.32
CA MET A 6 45.54 -1.76 21.75
C MET A 6 44.66 -1.61 23.00
N ILE A 7 43.99 -2.67 23.43
CA ILE A 7 42.99 -2.66 24.49
C ILE A 7 43.40 -3.71 25.54
N PRO A 8 43.23 -3.46 26.85
CA PRO A 8 43.48 -4.46 27.90
C PRO A 8 42.64 -5.72 27.73
N ASP A 9 43.17 -6.86 28.17
CA ASP A 9 42.53 -8.17 28.04
C ASP A 9 41.13 -8.19 28.68
N GLU A 10 40.96 -7.53 29.83
CA GLU A 10 39.67 -7.44 30.52
C GLU A 10 38.59 -6.68 29.74
N ALA A 11 39.00 -5.76 28.86
CA ALA A 11 38.09 -5.02 28.00
C ALA A 11 37.84 -5.75 26.67
N LEU A 12 38.65 -6.74 26.30
CA LEU A 12 38.36 -7.62 25.17
C LEU A 12 37.16 -8.52 25.44
N ASP A 13 36.93 -8.92 26.69
CA ASP A 13 35.74 -9.69 27.10
C ASP A 13 34.42 -8.92 26.88
N LEU A 14 34.49 -7.59 26.71
CA LEU A 14 33.33 -6.74 26.41
C LEU A 14 33.06 -6.61 24.91
N LEU A 15 33.92 -7.18 24.07
CA LEU A 15 33.86 -7.11 22.62
C LEU A 15 33.72 -8.50 22.01
N VAL A 16 33.11 -8.57 20.83
CA VAL A 16 33.00 -9.78 20.00
C VAL A 16 33.53 -9.45 18.62
N GLU A 17 34.52 -10.22 18.16
CA GLU A 17 34.98 -10.18 16.77
C GLU A 17 34.01 -11.03 15.92
N GLU A 18 33.23 -10.38 15.04
CA GLU A 18 32.30 -11.09 14.16
C GLU A 18 33.03 -11.66 12.94
N GLU A 19 33.93 -10.85 12.37
CA GLU A 19 34.80 -11.18 11.25
C GLU A 19 36.17 -10.53 11.50
N ASN A 20 37.20 -10.97 10.77
CA ASN A 20 38.56 -10.49 10.99
C ASN A 20 38.65 -8.95 10.87
N GLY A 21 38.88 -8.28 11.99
CA GLY A 21 38.94 -6.82 12.08
C GLY A 21 37.60 -6.11 12.28
N VAL A 22 36.48 -6.82 12.36
CA VAL A 22 35.14 -6.28 12.63
C VAL A 22 34.73 -6.64 14.06
N TRP A 23 34.64 -5.61 14.91
CA TRP A 23 34.36 -5.77 16.33
C TRP A 23 33.05 -5.08 16.70
N ARG A 24 32.27 -5.71 17.56
CA ARG A 24 31.10 -5.10 18.20
C ARG A 24 31.14 -5.29 19.71
N MET A 25 30.32 -4.52 20.42
CA MET A 25 30.08 -4.76 21.84
C MET A 25 29.39 -6.12 22.03
N ALA A 26 29.74 -6.84 23.09
CA ALA A 26 29.18 -8.14 23.41
C ALA A 26 27.66 -8.07 23.63
N HIS A 27 27.17 -6.96 24.19
CA HIS A 27 25.75 -6.72 24.44
C HIS A 27 25.39 -5.23 24.38
N THR A 28 24.16 -4.89 23.98
CA THR A 28 23.67 -3.51 23.85
C THR A 28 23.72 -2.72 25.16
N LEU A 29 23.36 -3.35 26.28
CA LEU A 29 23.47 -2.74 27.61
C LEU A 29 24.92 -2.36 27.98
N ILE A 30 25.91 -3.16 27.56
CA ILE A 30 27.32 -2.84 27.79
C ILE A 30 27.71 -1.64 26.93
N ALA A 31 27.24 -1.60 25.67
CA ALA A 31 27.44 -0.44 24.79
C ALA A 31 26.89 0.85 25.41
N GLU A 32 25.69 0.81 25.99
CA GLU A 32 25.09 1.99 26.64
C GLU A 32 25.88 2.43 27.87
N VAL A 33 26.36 1.50 28.70
CA VAL A 33 27.21 1.83 29.85
C VAL A 33 28.51 2.50 29.40
N VAL A 34 29.17 1.96 28.36
CA VAL A 34 30.38 2.55 27.79
C VAL A 34 30.10 3.95 27.25
N LEU A 35 29.01 4.14 26.50
CA LEU A 35 28.60 5.46 26.02
C LEU A 35 28.37 6.43 27.17
N ARG A 36 27.62 6.04 28.21
CA ARG A 36 27.38 6.88 29.40
C ARG A 36 28.68 7.30 30.08
N LEU A 37 29.65 6.39 30.22
CA LEU A 37 30.93 6.69 30.85
C LEU A 37 31.78 7.66 29.99
N LEU A 38 31.90 7.38 28.69
CA LEU A 38 32.72 8.19 27.79
C LEU A 38 32.13 9.59 27.56
N LEU A 39 30.80 9.68 27.45
CA LEU A 39 30.08 10.91 27.20
C LEU A 39 29.86 11.72 28.48
N GLY A 40 29.56 11.04 29.59
CA GLY A 40 29.41 11.67 30.90
C GLY A 40 30.70 12.31 31.40
N ALA A 41 31.87 11.77 31.02
CA ALA A 41 33.16 12.38 31.35
C ALA A 41 33.41 13.74 30.67
N ARG A 42 32.64 14.11 29.64
CA ARG A 42 32.78 15.39 28.92
C ARG A 42 31.98 16.54 29.55
N ILE A 43 31.18 16.28 30.59
CA ILE A 43 30.27 17.26 31.20
C ILE A 43 30.30 17.19 32.73
N SER A 44 29.79 18.24 33.38
CA SER A 44 29.83 18.35 34.85
C SER A 44 28.88 17.38 35.57
N ASP A 45 27.68 17.12 35.02
CA ASP A 45 26.78 16.09 35.53
C ASP A 45 26.69 14.90 34.56
N ALA A 46 27.38 13.81 34.89
CA ALA A 46 27.40 12.59 34.09
C ALA A 46 26.02 11.93 33.89
N ARG A 47 25.00 12.30 34.68
CA ARG A 47 23.62 11.83 34.46
C ARG A 47 23.02 12.42 33.20
N GLU A 48 23.49 13.59 32.77
CA GLU A 48 23.04 14.31 31.58
C GLU A 48 23.87 13.98 30.33
N TRP A 49 24.58 12.86 30.30
CA TRP A 49 25.49 12.47 29.20
C TRP A 49 24.84 12.53 27.80
N LYS A 50 23.50 12.39 27.71
CA LYS A 50 22.76 12.55 26.46
C LYS A 50 22.87 13.96 25.86
N ALA A 51 23.15 14.98 26.66
CA ALA A 51 23.37 16.35 26.19
C ALA A 51 24.58 16.46 25.23
N THR A 52 25.56 15.55 25.31
CA THR A 52 26.72 15.53 24.41
C THR A 52 26.50 14.69 23.15
N LEU A 53 25.42 13.92 23.07
CA LEU A 53 25.13 13.06 21.92
C LEU A 53 25.14 13.80 20.58
N PRO A 54 24.56 15.02 20.43
CA PRO A 54 24.57 15.72 19.15
C PRO A 54 25.98 15.98 18.63
N ASP A 55 26.88 16.46 19.50
CA ASP A 55 28.23 16.81 19.10
C ASP A 55 29.06 15.57 18.76
N VAL A 56 28.94 14.50 19.55
CA VAL A 56 29.64 13.23 19.26
C VAL A 56 29.09 12.55 18.02
N ALA A 57 27.78 12.64 17.79
CA ALA A 57 27.16 12.14 16.58
C ALA A 57 27.65 12.89 15.33
N ILE A 58 27.85 14.21 15.43
CA ILE A 58 28.47 15.01 14.36
C ILE A 58 29.94 14.61 14.15
N GLU A 59 30.73 14.43 15.22
CA GLU A 59 32.11 13.95 15.14
C GLU A 59 32.19 12.60 14.42
N PHE A 60 31.29 11.68 14.78
CA PHE A 60 31.17 10.37 14.15
C PHE A 60 30.79 10.48 12.67
N ALA A 61 29.81 11.32 12.33
CA ALA A 61 29.41 11.53 10.94
C ALA A 61 30.57 12.08 10.08
N ARG A 62 31.37 13.01 10.62
CA ARG A 62 32.57 13.54 9.96
C ARG A 62 33.63 12.46 9.76
N LEU A 63 33.80 11.57 10.74
CA LEU A 63 34.72 10.43 10.62
C LEU A 63 34.30 9.51 9.46
N CYS A 64 33.02 9.17 9.37
CA CYS A 64 32.48 8.34 8.28
C CYS A 64 32.57 9.02 6.90
N CYS A 65 32.40 10.35 6.84
CA CYS A 65 32.54 11.10 5.59
C CYS A 65 33.99 11.10 5.05
N GLY A 66 34.98 11.03 5.94
CA GLY A 66 36.39 11.08 5.60
C GLY A 66 36.86 12.41 5.02
N SER A 67 38.18 12.56 4.82
CA SER A 67 38.79 13.81 4.31
C SER A 67 38.71 13.97 2.79
N GLY A 68 38.31 12.92 2.06
CA GLY A 68 38.33 12.88 0.59
C GLY A 68 36.98 13.10 -0.11
N GLY A 69 35.90 13.32 0.66
CA GLY A 69 34.55 13.55 0.12
C GLY A 69 33.89 12.37 -0.60
N THR A 70 34.57 11.21 -0.67
CA THR A 70 34.05 9.95 -1.18
C THR A 70 33.81 9.01 -0.01
N VAL A 71 32.55 8.67 0.23
CA VAL A 71 32.08 7.83 1.33
C VAL A 71 32.00 6.40 0.84
N GLY A 72 32.58 5.45 1.57
CA GLY A 72 32.43 4.03 1.26
C GLY A 72 31.02 3.52 1.58
N ASP A 73 30.60 2.46 0.88
CA ASP A 73 29.26 1.87 1.08
C ASP A 73 29.03 1.41 2.53
N SER A 74 30.09 0.91 3.19
CA SER A 74 30.06 0.50 4.60
C SER A 74 29.81 1.66 5.55
N GLU A 75 30.46 2.79 5.33
CA GLU A 75 30.30 4.00 6.13
C GLU A 75 28.91 4.60 5.93
N LEU A 76 28.40 4.59 4.70
CA LEU A 76 27.06 5.08 4.40
C LEU A 76 25.97 4.19 5.02
N ASP A 77 26.09 2.85 4.95
CA ASP A 77 25.18 1.93 5.64
C ASP A 77 25.16 2.19 7.15
N LEU A 78 26.32 2.45 7.75
CA LEU A 78 26.43 2.77 9.18
C LEU A 78 25.72 4.09 9.52
N ILE A 79 25.87 5.13 8.70
CA ILE A 79 25.15 6.40 8.83
C ILE A 79 23.63 6.17 8.72
N GLN A 80 23.17 5.43 7.72
CA GLN A 80 21.74 5.17 7.54
C GLN A 80 21.16 4.38 8.73
N ARG A 81 21.86 3.37 9.23
CA ARG A 81 21.42 2.58 10.40
C ARG A 81 21.31 3.40 11.68
N ILE A 82 22.24 4.33 11.92
CA ILE A 82 22.31 5.11 13.16
C ILE A 82 21.32 6.27 13.14
N PHE A 83 21.24 7.00 12.02
CA PHE A 83 20.52 8.26 11.95
C PHE A 83 19.12 8.14 11.38
N ILE A 84 18.87 7.11 10.57
CA ILE A 84 17.67 7.04 9.75
C ILE A 84 16.79 5.86 10.18
N TYR A 85 17.32 4.64 10.21
CA TYR A 85 16.53 3.46 10.60
C TYR A 85 16.08 3.51 12.07
N ARG A 86 14.84 3.05 12.29
CA ARG A 86 14.23 2.99 13.63
C ARG A 86 14.57 1.70 14.36
N ASP A 87 14.58 0.60 13.62
CA ASP A 87 15.01 -0.74 14.02
C ASP A 87 15.81 -1.38 12.88
N SER A 88 16.63 -2.38 13.20
CA SER A 88 17.57 -3.04 12.29
C SER A 88 16.95 -3.64 11.01
N ASN A 89 15.61 -3.72 10.93
CA ASN A 89 14.86 -4.37 9.85
C ASN A 89 13.77 -3.49 9.20
N GLU A 90 13.58 -2.23 9.62
CA GLU A 90 12.51 -1.39 9.05
C GLU A 90 13.01 -0.35 8.04
N LEU A 91 12.65 -0.57 6.77
CA LEU A 91 12.62 0.46 5.74
C LEU A 91 11.46 1.43 6.04
N LEU A 92 11.89 2.56 6.58
CA LEU A 92 11.26 3.87 6.79
C LEU A 92 9.93 4.15 6.09
N GLY A 93 9.05 4.86 6.80
CA GLY A 93 7.75 5.30 6.30
C GLY A 93 6.57 4.42 6.72
N THR A 94 6.84 3.35 7.46
CA THR A 94 5.81 2.53 8.10
C THR A 94 5.40 3.18 9.42
N GLU A 95 4.11 3.48 9.56
CA GLU A 95 3.50 3.72 10.87
C GLU A 95 3.44 2.37 11.60
N GLN A 96 4.58 1.86 12.07
CA GLN A 96 4.55 0.83 13.10
C GLN A 96 4.37 1.47 14.47
N ALA A 97 3.61 0.75 15.30
CA ALA A 97 3.41 0.98 16.71
C ALA A 97 4.71 0.69 17.49
N GLY A 98 5.63 1.64 17.43
CA GLY A 98 6.62 1.90 18.47
C GLY A 98 6.46 3.36 18.88
N SER A 99 6.62 3.70 20.16
CA SER A 99 6.43 5.06 20.69
C SER A 99 7.35 6.14 20.09
N ARG A 100 8.22 5.80 19.14
CA ARG A 100 9.31 6.63 18.62
C ARG A 100 9.05 7.04 17.17
N SER A 101 9.20 8.34 16.90
CA SER A 101 8.96 8.92 15.56
C SER A 101 10.21 8.89 14.68
N PHE A 102 11.39 8.95 15.27
CA PHE A 102 12.70 9.00 14.60
C PHE A 102 13.62 7.84 15.07
N SER A 103 14.83 7.76 14.51
CA SER A 103 15.86 6.82 14.99
C SER A 103 16.13 7.04 16.47
N GLN A 104 16.58 5.99 17.17
CA GLN A 104 16.79 6.05 18.61
C GLN A 104 17.74 7.21 19.02
N LEU A 105 18.81 7.42 18.25
CA LEU A 105 19.75 8.50 18.51
C LEU A 105 19.09 9.87 18.46
N ILE A 106 18.23 10.13 17.46
CA ILE A 106 17.53 11.40 17.31
C ILE A 106 16.50 11.59 18.44
N GLU A 107 15.81 10.52 18.86
CA GLU A 107 14.89 10.58 20.01
C GLU A 107 15.63 10.79 21.35
N ASP A 108 16.86 10.29 21.47
CA ASP A 108 17.69 10.48 22.67
C ASP A 108 18.28 11.89 22.77
N VAL A 109 18.31 12.66 21.67
CA VAL A 109 18.63 14.09 21.67
C VAL A 109 17.38 14.89 22.07
N THR A 110 17.31 15.23 23.36
CA THR A 110 16.10 15.84 23.96
C THR A 110 15.84 17.29 23.53
N LEU A 111 16.87 18.03 23.12
CA LEU A 111 16.73 19.43 22.71
C LEU A 111 16.43 19.52 21.20
N PRO A 112 15.26 20.07 20.80
CA PRO A 112 14.85 20.06 19.40
C PRO A 112 15.84 20.71 18.43
N ASN A 113 16.40 21.86 18.82
CA ASN A 113 17.40 22.59 18.04
C ASN A 113 18.70 21.79 17.85
N SER A 114 19.10 21.00 18.84
CA SER A 114 20.34 20.21 18.77
C SER A 114 20.20 19.05 17.79
N ALA A 115 19.05 18.39 17.77
CA ALA A 115 18.74 17.35 16.79
C ALA A 115 18.55 17.93 15.39
N ALA A 116 17.92 19.10 15.25
CA ALA A 116 17.84 19.81 13.98
C ALA A 116 19.24 20.13 13.42
N ARG A 117 20.12 20.71 14.24
CA ARG A 117 21.52 20.99 13.88
C ARG A 117 22.26 19.73 13.42
N LEU A 118 22.10 18.63 14.15
CA LEU A 118 22.70 17.34 13.78
C LEU A 118 22.23 16.87 12.40
N LEU A 119 20.92 16.88 12.14
CA LEU A 119 20.34 16.48 10.85
C LEU A 119 20.77 17.43 9.71
N GLU A 120 20.83 18.74 9.96
CA GLU A 120 21.34 19.74 9.01
C GLU A 120 22.81 19.44 8.66
N THR A 121 23.66 19.20 9.67
CA THR A 121 25.07 18.84 9.44
C THR A 121 25.21 17.53 8.66
N LEU A 122 24.35 16.52 8.90
CA LEU A 122 24.34 15.29 8.11
C LEU A 122 24.04 15.58 6.64
N THR A 123 23.08 16.45 6.33
CA THR A 123 22.78 16.82 4.94
C THR A 123 23.89 17.63 4.26
N GLU A 124 24.72 18.34 5.04
CA GLU A 124 25.91 19.03 4.52
C GLU A 124 27.06 18.07 4.24
N LEU A 125 27.27 17.09 5.11
CA LEU A 125 28.32 16.07 4.96
C LEU A 125 28.00 15.07 3.84
N PHE A 126 26.71 14.76 3.66
CA PHE A 126 26.23 13.78 2.70
C PHE A 126 25.18 14.42 1.75
N PRO A 127 25.58 15.40 0.91
CA PRO A 127 24.64 16.25 0.16
C PRO A 127 23.87 15.54 -0.94
N SER A 128 24.31 14.33 -1.33
CA SER A 128 23.69 13.49 -2.36
C SER A 128 22.69 12.48 -1.81
N GLU A 129 22.59 12.33 -0.48
CA GLU A 129 21.76 11.31 0.16
C GLU A 129 20.32 11.79 0.37
N SER A 130 19.41 11.39 -0.53
CA SER A 130 18.00 11.83 -0.52
C SER A 130 17.29 11.57 0.81
N HIS A 131 17.50 10.41 1.44
CA HIS A 131 16.85 10.06 2.70
C HIS A 131 17.25 10.95 3.86
N LEU A 132 18.51 11.43 3.93
CA LEU A 132 18.92 12.36 4.98
C LEU A 132 18.15 13.68 4.87
N HIS A 133 18.02 14.21 3.66
CA HIS A 133 17.23 15.42 3.38
C HIS A 133 15.75 15.22 3.73
N ALA A 134 15.17 14.08 3.39
CA ALA A 134 13.77 13.79 3.69
C ALA A 134 13.50 13.62 5.21
N HIS A 135 14.45 13.02 5.94
CA HIS A 135 14.36 12.90 7.40
C HIS A 135 14.53 14.24 8.11
N LEU A 136 15.46 15.09 7.65
CA LEU A 136 15.55 16.47 8.11
C LEU A 136 14.23 17.21 7.88
N ALA A 137 13.66 17.11 6.68
CA ALA A 137 12.39 17.74 6.34
C ALA A 137 11.26 17.32 7.28
N ARG A 138 11.15 16.01 7.53
CA ARG A 138 10.17 15.46 8.46
C ARG A 138 10.37 15.96 9.89
N TYR A 139 11.62 16.05 10.35
CA TYR A 139 11.94 16.57 11.68
C TYR A 139 11.56 18.05 11.81
N GLN A 140 11.89 18.86 10.79
CA GLN A 140 11.50 20.27 10.72
C GLN A 140 9.98 20.44 10.73
N ALA A 141 9.22 19.61 10.00
CA ALA A 141 7.76 19.67 10.00
C ALA A 141 7.14 19.26 11.34
N VAL A 142 7.56 18.13 11.91
CA VAL A 142 6.87 17.49 13.05
C VAL A 142 7.33 18.03 14.40
N ARG A 143 8.63 18.30 14.57
CA ARG A 143 9.21 18.71 15.87
C ARG A 143 9.47 20.21 15.95
N MET A 144 9.87 20.82 14.83
CA MET A 144 10.15 22.26 14.78
C MET A 144 8.94 23.09 14.35
N HIS A 145 7.91 22.47 13.78
CA HIS A 145 6.77 23.14 13.15
C HIS A 145 7.20 24.21 12.11
N ASP A 146 8.33 24.00 11.43
CA ASP A 146 8.87 24.88 10.39
C ASP A 146 8.60 24.27 9.00
N LEU A 147 7.35 24.40 8.55
CA LEU A 147 6.93 23.93 7.23
C LEU A 147 7.71 24.55 6.07
N PRO A 148 8.04 25.86 6.06
CA PRO A 148 8.85 26.43 4.99
C PRO A 148 10.22 25.78 4.83
N LYS A 149 10.93 25.49 5.93
CA LYS A 149 12.18 24.72 5.86
C LYS A 149 11.93 23.29 5.40
N ALA A 150 10.94 22.61 5.99
CA ALA A 150 10.62 21.23 5.63
C ALA A 150 10.35 21.06 4.14
N LYS A 151 9.57 21.97 3.53
CA LYS A 151 9.29 21.97 2.09
C LYS A 151 10.54 22.12 1.22
N ARG A 152 11.51 22.95 1.63
CA ARG A 152 12.79 23.07 0.91
C ARG A 152 13.62 21.80 1.01
N SER A 153 13.74 21.23 2.21
CA SER A 153 14.50 20.00 2.43
C SER A 153 13.89 18.80 1.71
N ILE A 154 12.55 18.65 1.68
CA ILE A 154 11.93 17.54 0.95
C ILE A 154 11.99 17.72 -0.56
N ALA A 155 11.89 18.95 -1.07
CA ALA A 155 12.11 19.22 -2.49
C ALA A 155 13.51 18.77 -2.92
N ARG A 156 14.54 19.08 -2.11
CA ARG A 156 15.89 18.59 -2.34
C ARG A 156 15.99 17.06 -2.34
N ALA A 157 15.31 16.39 -1.43
CA ALA A 157 15.28 14.93 -1.39
C ALA A 157 14.66 14.32 -2.66
N VAL A 158 13.57 14.91 -3.15
CA VAL A 158 12.90 14.49 -4.40
C VAL A 158 13.81 14.73 -5.60
N ASP A 159 14.50 15.88 -5.68
CA ASP A 159 15.44 16.19 -6.76
C ASP A 159 16.59 15.18 -6.83
N LEU A 160 17.04 14.68 -5.68
CA LEU A 160 18.11 13.68 -5.57
C LEU A 160 17.65 12.27 -5.96
N SER A 161 16.38 11.92 -5.71
CA SER A 161 15.85 10.59 -5.98
C SER A 161 14.39 10.61 -6.41
N ALA A 162 14.16 10.97 -7.68
CA ALA A 162 12.83 11.03 -8.29
C ALA A 162 12.17 9.64 -8.48
N GLY A 163 12.88 8.54 -8.20
CA GLY A 163 12.36 7.17 -8.31
C GLY A 163 12.00 6.52 -6.98
N ASP A 164 12.08 7.26 -5.86
CA ASP A 164 11.94 6.69 -4.53
C ASP A 164 10.55 6.92 -3.93
N SER A 165 9.77 5.83 -3.88
CA SER A 165 8.41 5.82 -3.30
C SER A 165 8.34 6.35 -1.86
N VAL A 166 9.39 6.14 -1.05
CA VAL A 166 9.41 6.52 0.37
C VAL A 166 9.59 8.02 0.51
N VAL A 167 10.43 8.64 -0.33
CA VAL A 167 10.62 10.10 -0.36
C VAL A 167 9.32 10.81 -0.73
N TYR A 168 8.59 10.33 -1.75
CA TYR A 168 7.27 10.88 -2.08
C TYR A 168 6.23 10.65 -0.98
N HIS A 169 6.27 9.52 -0.28
CA HIS A 169 5.41 9.31 0.89
C HIS A 169 5.70 10.35 1.99
N MET A 170 6.98 10.59 2.31
CA MET A 170 7.38 11.61 3.29
C MET A 170 6.97 13.02 2.85
N GLN A 171 7.05 13.33 1.55
CA GLN A 171 6.53 14.58 1.00
C GLN A 171 5.03 14.73 1.21
N GLY A 172 4.25 13.69 0.93
CA GLY A 172 2.81 13.68 1.21
C GLY A 172 2.50 13.91 2.69
N MET A 173 3.31 13.34 3.59
CA MET A 173 3.17 13.55 5.04
C MET A 173 3.48 14.99 5.48
N ILE A 174 4.44 15.66 4.84
CA ILE A 174 4.76 17.07 5.13
C ILE A 174 3.61 17.98 4.67
N TYR A 175 3.09 17.80 3.46
CA TYR A 175 1.92 18.55 3.00
C TYR A 175 0.67 18.22 3.82
N ARG A 176 0.49 16.97 4.27
CA ARG A 176 -0.59 16.60 5.19
C ARG A 176 -0.48 17.34 6.53
N GLN A 177 0.73 17.56 7.04
CA GLN A 177 0.91 18.37 8.24
C GLN A 177 0.45 19.81 8.01
N GLU A 178 0.77 20.40 6.84
CA GLU A 178 0.25 21.73 6.47
C GLU A 178 -1.28 21.77 6.40
N VAL A 179 -1.91 20.74 5.82
CA VAL A 179 -3.37 20.61 5.82
C VAL A 179 -3.92 20.67 7.24
N TYR A 180 -3.31 19.93 8.17
CA TYR A 180 -3.75 19.90 9.57
C TYR A 180 -3.50 21.23 10.29
N ASP A 181 -2.35 21.87 10.07
CA ASP A 181 -2.03 23.18 10.65
C ASP A 181 -3.03 24.25 10.16
N LEU A 182 -3.38 24.23 8.86
CA LEU A 182 -4.37 25.14 8.29
C LEU A 182 -5.77 24.91 8.87
N MET A 183 -6.17 23.65 9.08
CA MET A 183 -7.44 23.30 9.73
C MET A 183 -7.48 23.77 11.19
N ASP A 184 -6.40 23.57 11.94
CA ASP A 184 -6.30 23.96 13.35
C ASP A 184 -6.31 25.49 13.50
N GLN A 185 -5.75 26.21 12.51
CA GLN A 185 -5.85 27.66 12.38
C GLN A 185 -7.22 28.16 11.87
N LYS A 186 -8.14 27.24 11.55
CA LYS A 186 -9.47 27.53 10.99
C LYS A 186 -9.39 28.34 9.68
N SER A 187 -8.41 28.01 8.84
CA SER A 187 -8.19 28.65 7.54
C SER A 187 -9.34 28.40 6.56
N ALA A 188 -9.44 29.22 5.51
CA ALA A 188 -10.44 29.03 4.48
C ALA A 188 -10.34 27.63 3.83
N LEU A 189 -11.50 27.00 3.55
CA LEU A 189 -11.57 25.65 3.00
C LEU A 189 -10.77 25.49 1.69
N ALA A 190 -10.76 26.53 0.84
CA ALA A 190 -9.97 26.52 -0.40
C ALA A 190 -8.46 26.34 -0.13
N ALA A 191 -7.88 27.08 0.82
CA ALA A 191 -6.47 26.95 1.16
C ALA A 191 -6.12 25.57 1.74
N VAL A 192 -7.03 25.00 2.54
CA VAL A 192 -6.89 23.64 3.07
C VAL A 192 -6.93 22.61 1.94
N ALA A 193 -7.83 22.80 0.97
CA ALA A 193 -7.95 21.91 -0.19
C ALA A 193 -6.72 21.98 -1.10
N ASP A 194 -6.17 23.18 -1.38
CA ASP A 194 -4.96 23.35 -2.18
C ASP A 194 -3.77 22.57 -1.57
N ALA A 195 -3.59 22.65 -0.25
CA ALA A 195 -2.56 21.88 0.44
C ALA A 195 -2.83 20.36 0.39
N ALA A 196 -4.11 19.96 0.48
CA ALA A 196 -4.51 18.56 0.40
C ALA A 196 -4.34 17.97 -1.00
N GLU A 197 -4.44 18.77 -2.05
CA GLU A 197 -4.12 18.36 -3.43
C GLU A 197 -2.64 18.05 -3.58
N LEU A 198 -1.76 18.91 -3.04
CA LEU A 198 -0.32 18.67 -3.04
C LEU A 198 0.04 17.37 -2.29
N ALA A 199 -0.54 17.17 -1.10
CA ALA A 199 -0.35 15.93 -0.34
C ALA A 199 -0.84 14.69 -1.12
N SER A 200 -2.03 14.80 -1.71
CA SER A 200 -2.64 13.74 -2.51
C SER A 200 -1.78 13.37 -3.72
N GLN A 201 -1.19 14.35 -4.41
CA GLN A 201 -0.32 14.10 -5.55
C GLN A 201 0.94 13.34 -5.14
N SER A 202 1.58 13.73 -4.02
CA SER A 202 2.75 13.02 -3.50
C SER A 202 2.40 11.57 -3.11
N PHE A 203 1.25 11.32 -2.51
CA PHE A 203 0.81 9.95 -2.20
C PHE A 203 0.48 9.13 -3.45
N ILE A 204 -0.13 9.74 -4.49
CA ILE A 204 -0.33 9.09 -5.79
C ILE A 204 1.02 8.65 -6.37
N THR A 205 2.00 9.55 -6.47
CA THR A 205 3.33 9.25 -7.02
C THR A 205 4.02 8.13 -6.24
N SER A 206 3.94 8.18 -4.91
CA SER A 206 4.47 7.11 -4.04
C SER A 206 3.85 5.74 -4.37
N ARG A 207 2.53 5.68 -4.53
CA ARG A 207 1.83 4.44 -4.89
C ARG A 207 2.14 3.98 -6.31
N GLU A 208 2.28 4.88 -7.28
CA GLU A 208 2.64 4.51 -8.65
C GLU A 208 3.98 3.77 -8.71
N MET A 209 4.93 4.18 -7.87
CA MET A 209 6.24 3.53 -7.70
C MET A 209 6.15 2.23 -6.89
N ARG A 210 5.41 2.25 -5.78
CA ARG A 210 5.27 1.10 -4.86
C ARG A 210 3.84 0.92 -4.37
N ARG A 211 3.05 0.20 -5.17
CA ARG A 211 1.63 -0.09 -4.89
C ARG A 211 1.39 -1.09 -3.77
N ASP A 212 2.39 -1.89 -3.38
CA ASP A 212 2.22 -2.92 -2.34
C ASP A 212 2.43 -2.39 -0.91
N ASN A 213 2.75 -1.10 -0.76
CA ASN A 213 2.86 -0.44 0.54
C ASN A 213 1.51 0.14 1.00
N GLU A 214 0.89 -0.50 1.99
CA GLU A 214 -0.37 -0.06 2.60
C GLU A 214 -0.33 1.38 3.12
N HIS A 215 0.81 1.84 3.68
CA HIS A 215 0.92 3.18 4.25
C HIS A 215 0.71 4.28 3.20
N GLY A 216 1.10 4.02 1.96
CA GLY A 216 0.86 4.93 0.83
C GLY A 216 -0.63 5.21 0.57
N TYR A 217 -1.53 4.36 1.06
CA TYR A 217 -2.98 4.51 0.96
C TYR A 217 -3.57 5.10 2.25
N ILE A 218 -3.20 4.51 3.40
CA ILE A 218 -3.76 4.86 4.71
C ILE A 218 -3.58 6.34 5.05
N SER A 219 -2.40 6.91 4.82
CA SER A 219 -2.13 8.31 5.17
C SER A 219 -3.02 9.29 4.40
N GLU A 220 -3.33 8.98 3.15
CA GLU A 220 -4.24 9.78 2.34
C GLU A 220 -5.69 9.59 2.78
N ILE A 221 -6.13 8.36 3.06
CA ILE A 221 -7.49 8.08 3.56
C ILE A 221 -7.76 8.89 4.83
N GLN A 222 -6.84 8.88 5.80
CA GLN A 222 -6.96 9.65 7.03
C GLN A 222 -7.07 11.16 6.78
N MET A 223 -6.29 11.69 5.83
CA MET A 223 -6.36 13.10 5.45
C MET A 223 -7.70 13.45 4.80
N LEU A 224 -8.19 12.63 3.87
CA LEU A 224 -9.46 12.85 3.17
C LEU A 224 -10.65 12.79 4.14
N ILE A 225 -10.66 11.86 5.10
CA ILE A 225 -11.67 11.80 6.17
C ILE A 225 -11.69 13.11 6.96
N ARG A 226 -10.52 13.58 7.43
CA ARG A 226 -10.43 14.84 8.19
C ARG A 226 -10.82 16.06 7.35
N LEU A 227 -10.54 16.03 6.04
CA LEU A 227 -10.96 17.08 5.11
C LEU A 227 -12.49 17.16 4.98
N VAL A 228 -13.17 16.01 4.89
CA VAL A 228 -14.65 15.93 4.88
C VAL A 228 -15.24 16.43 6.19
N GLU A 229 -14.65 16.06 7.34
CA GLU A 229 -15.09 16.56 8.65
C GLU A 229 -14.94 18.07 8.76
N TYR A 230 -13.79 18.60 8.32
CA TYR A 230 -13.50 20.03 8.35
C TYR A 230 -14.46 20.82 7.47
N SER A 231 -14.75 20.34 6.24
CA SER A 231 -15.67 21.01 5.33
C SER A 231 -17.10 21.07 5.88
N ARG A 232 -17.56 20.01 6.58
CA ARG A 232 -18.85 19.99 7.27
C ARG A 232 -18.95 21.08 8.34
N LEU A 233 -17.92 21.20 9.18
CA LEU A 233 -17.87 22.21 10.24
C LEU A 233 -17.85 23.64 9.68
N ALA A 234 -17.11 23.86 8.58
CA ALA A 234 -16.99 25.16 7.95
C ALA A 234 -18.30 25.64 7.27
N LEU A 235 -19.15 24.72 6.80
CA LEU A 235 -20.35 25.05 6.03
C LEU A 235 -21.64 25.08 6.86
N ASP A 236 -21.83 24.15 7.80
CA ASP A 236 -23.14 23.89 8.40
C ASP A 236 -23.25 24.21 9.89
N GLY A 237 -22.18 24.72 10.52
CA GLY A 237 -22.19 25.32 11.86
C GLY A 237 -22.59 24.43 13.04
N GLN A 238 -23.20 23.25 12.82
CA GLN A 238 -23.57 22.20 13.79
C GLN A 238 -24.38 21.01 13.19
N SER A 239 -24.77 21.05 11.91
CA SER A 239 -25.61 19.98 11.31
C SER A 239 -24.78 18.80 10.77
N VAL A 240 -25.08 17.58 11.25
CA VAL A 240 -24.47 16.30 10.84
C VAL A 240 -25.01 15.85 9.49
N VAL A 241 -24.86 16.70 8.48
CA VAL A 241 -25.37 16.40 7.15
C VAL A 241 -24.27 15.72 6.33
N SER A 242 -24.61 14.55 5.79
CA SER A 242 -23.64 13.61 5.21
C SER A 242 -22.89 14.11 3.99
N PHE A 243 -23.37 15.15 3.29
CA PHE A 243 -22.65 15.75 2.15
C PHE A 243 -23.24 17.11 1.72
N THR A 244 -22.39 18.13 1.64
CA THR A 244 -22.75 19.45 1.09
C THR A 244 -21.76 19.75 -0.03
N HIS A 245 -22.27 19.98 -1.25
CA HIS A 245 -21.41 20.33 -2.39
C HIS A 245 -20.72 21.67 -2.11
N THR A 246 -19.39 21.64 -2.14
CA THR A 246 -18.53 22.77 -1.76
C THR A 246 -18.07 23.58 -2.96
N GLY A 247 -18.17 23.02 -4.17
CA GLY A 247 -17.61 23.60 -5.39
C GLY A 247 -16.10 23.34 -5.53
N ILE A 248 -15.50 22.61 -4.59
CA ILE A 248 -14.08 22.23 -4.58
C ILE A 248 -13.99 20.73 -4.86
N ASP A 249 -13.45 20.36 -6.01
CA ASP A 249 -13.45 18.97 -6.52
C ASP A 249 -12.84 17.97 -5.53
N LEU A 250 -11.67 18.28 -4.95
CA LEU A 250 -11.05 17.36 -3.99
C LEU A 250 -11.94 17.10 -2.76
N VAL A 251 -12.61 18.13 -2.24
CA VAL A 251 -13.49 18.00 -1.06
C VAL A 251 -14.73 17.20 -1.44
N ASP A 252 -15.32 17.50 -2.60
CA ASP A 252 -16.55 16.87 -3.08
C ASP A 252 -16.33 15.40 -3.50
N THR A 253 -15.10 15.01 -3.83
CA THR A 253 -14.73 13.62 -4.17
C THR A 253 -14.02 12.88 -3.04
N ALA A 254 -13.66 13.55 -1.94
CA ALA A 254 -12.81 12.99 -0.88
C ALA A 254 -13.37 11.69 -0.28
N LEU A 255 -14.68 11.63 -0.01
CA LEU A 255 -15.29 10.46 0.62
C LEU A 255 -15.27 9.22 -0.29
N GLU A 256 -15.63 9.38 -1.56
CA GLU A 256 -15.58 8.31 -2.56
C GLU A 256 -14.14 7.85 -2.82
N ARG A 257 -13.20 8.79 -2.86
CA ARG A 257 -11.77 8.51 -3.02
C ARG A 257 -11.23 7.73 -1.83
N ALA A 258 -11.62 8.08 -0.60
CA ALA A 258 -11.24 7.35 0.61
C ALA A 258 -11.77 5.91 0.58
N GLU A 259 -13.00 5.68 0.12
CA GLU A 259 -13.57 4.34 -0.05
C GLU A 259 -12.83 3.51 -1.12
N ASP A 260 -12.51 4.09 -2.29
CA ASP A 260 -11.74 3.40 -3.33
C ASP A 260 -10.33 3.02 -2.83
N LEU A 261 -9.62 3.94 -2.15
CA LEU A 261 -8.32 3.65 -1.57
C LEU A 261 -8.40 2.55 -0.50
N LEU A 262 -9.42 2.56 0.35
CA LEU A 262 -9.59 1.53 1.39
C LEU A 262 -9.94 0.16 0.78
N ALA A 263 -10.68 0.14 -0.33
CA ALA A 263 -10.92 -1.08 -1.08
C ALA A 263 -9.63 -1.64 -1.71
N GLN A 264 -8.74 -0.77 -2.21
CA GLN A 264 -7.42 -1.18 -2.69
C GLN A 264 -6.54 -1.74 -1.56
N VAL A 265 -6.57 -1.16 -0.36
CA VAL A 265 -5.86 -1.72 0.82
C VAL A 265 -6.33 -3.14 1.12
N ALA A 266 -7.65 -3.40 1.05
CA ALA A 266 -8.20 -4.74 1.24
C ALA A 266 -7.74 -5.75 0.16
N GLN A 267 -7.41 -5.27 -1.04
CA GLN A 267 -6.82 -6.08 -2.10
C GLN A 267 -5.36 -6.43 -1.80
N LEU A 268 -4.55 -5.49 -1.30
CA LEU A 268 -3.15 -5.74 -0.93
C LEU A 268 -3.00 -6.82 0.15
N ARG A 269 -3.92 -6.81 1.12
CA ARG A 269 -3.91 -7.73 2.27
C ARG A 269 -4.65 -9.04 2.01
N THR A 270 -4.60 -9.57 0.77
CA THR A 270 -5.16 -10.88 0.42
C THR A 270 -4.85 -11.97 1.44
N GLY A 271 -5.89 -12.53 2.04
CA GLY A 271 -5.76 -13.63 3.01
C GLY A 271 -5.26 -13.21 4.39
N ASP A 272 -4.84 -11.96 4.55
CA ASP A 272 -4.39 -11.39 5.81
C ASP A 272 -5.53 -10.64 6.52
N GLN A 273 -5.43 -10.52 7.84
CA GLN A 273 -6.33 -9.64 8.60
C GLN A 273 -6.10 -8.18 8.20
N ALA A 274 -7.18 -7.39 8.21
CA ALA A 274 -7.10 -5.94 8.05
C ALA A 274 -6.18 -5.35 9.13
N SER A 275 -5.36 -4.36 8.75
CA SER A 275 -4.53 -3.65 9.73
C SER A 275 -5.41 -2.85 10.69
N GLN A 276 -4.88 -2.54 11.88
CA GLN A 276 -5.57 -1.66 12.83
C GLN A 276 -5.87 -0.28 12.21
N TYR A 277 -5.00 0.21 11.32
CA TYR A 277 -5.21 1.45 10.58
C TYR A 277 -6.39 1.37 9.61
N ALA A 278 -6.49 0.28 8.84
CA ALA A 278 -7.60 0.05 7.92
C ALA A 278 -8.94 -0.10 8.68
N ILE A 279 -8.93 -0.79 9.82
CA ILE A 279 -10.10 -0.92 10.71
C ILE A 279 -10.54 0.46 11.23
N LYS A 280 -9.60 1.28 11.70
CA LYS A 280 -9.89 2.63 12.17
C LYS A 280 -10.46 3.52 11.06
N CYS A 281 -9.85 3.52 9.88
CA CYS A 281 -10.36 4.28 8.73
C CYS A 281 -11.76 3.83 8.33
N ARG A 282 -12.02 2.51 8.34
CA ARG A 282 -13.36 1.95 8.07
C ARG A 282 -14.39 2.49 9.05
N ALA A 283 -14.10 2.45 10.35
CA ALA A 283 -15.01 2.92 11.39
C ALA A 283 -15.33 4.42 11.23
N GLN A 284 -14.32 5.25 10.94
CA GLN A 284 -14.51 6.69 10.70
C GLN A 284 -15.37 6.96 9.46
N LEU A 285 -15.16 6.21 8.36
CA LEU A 285 -16.02 6.33 7.19
C LEU A 285 -17.47 5.93 7.49
N ASP A 286 -17.67 4.85 8.25
CA ASP A 286 -19.01 4.40 8.65
C ASP A 286 -19.74 5.47 9.48
N GLU A 287 -19.02 6.15 10.39
CA GLU A 287 -19.55 7.29 11.15
C GLU A 287 -19.93 8.47 10.23
N LEU A 288 -19.11 8.78 9.22
CA LEU A 288 -19.38 9.87 8.28
C LEU A 288 -20.65 9.64 7.45
N TYR A 289 -20.96 8.40 7.07
CA TYR A 289 -22.17 8.10 6.31
C TYR A 289 -23.45 8.22 7.15
N GLY A 290 -23.37 7.96 8.46
CA GLY A 290 -24.50 8.10 9.38
C GLY A 290 -25.75 7.34 8.90
N ASN A 291 -26.87 8.06 8.77
CA ASN A 291 -28.11 7.47 8.27
C ASN A 291 -28.06 7.25 6.75
N HIS A 292 -27.99 5.98 6.33
CA HIS A 292 -27.86 5.60 4.92
C HIS A 292 -29.04 6.05 4.05
N GLU A 293 -30.29 6.00 4.56
CA GLU A 293 -31.46 6.46 3.80
C GLU A 293 -31.39 7.96 3.49
N ALA A 294 -30.98 8.76 4.47
CA ALA A 294 -30.76 10.20 4.30
C ALA A 294 -29.63 10.48 3.30
N ALA A 295 -28.54 9.70 3.35
CA ALA A 295 -27.44 9.81 2.39
C ALA A 295 -27.88 9.49 0.95
N VAL A 296 -28.71 8.45 0.74
CA VAL A 296 -29.25 8.12 -0.59
C VAL A 296 -30.09 9.27 -1.15
N LEU A 297 -31.06 9.78 -0.38
CA LEU A 297 -31.94 10.87 -0.82
C LEU A 297 -31.13 12.13 -1.21
N ARG A 298 -30.09 12.42 -0.42
CA ARG A 298 -29.21 13.56 -0.64
C ARG A 298 -28.41 13.43 -1.93
N TYR A 299 -27.69 12.33 -2.12
CA TYR A 299 -26.93 12.14 -3.37
C TYR A 299 -27.86 12.06 -4.59
N GLN A 300 -29.06 11.51 -4.46
CA GLN A 300 -30.06 11.55 -5.53
C GLN A 300 -30.48 12.97 -5.88
N SER A 301 -30.67 13.84 -4.90
CA SER A 301 -30.99 15.26 -5.14
C SER A 301 -29.88 15.99 -5.90
N LEU A 302 -28.62 15.58 -5.69
CA LEU A 302 -27.47 16.16 -6.36
C LEU A 302 -27.41 15.75 -7.83
N LEU A 303 -27.78 14.53 -8.21
CA LEU A 303 -27.72 14.08 -9.61
C LEU A 303 -28.50 14.97 -10.60
N GLY A 304 -29.50 15.74 -10.13
CA GLY A 304 -30.24 16.70 -10.94
C GLY A 304 -29.51 18.02 -11.23
N ARG A 305 -28.37 18.28 -10.58
CA ARG A 305 -27.57 19.50 -10.73
C ARG A 305 -26.57 19.40 -11.88
N THR A 306 -26.34 20.51 -12.57
CA THR A 306 -25.40 20.59 -13.71
C THR A 306 -23.99 21.02 -13.31
N ASP A 307 -23.84 21.61 -12.12
CA ASP A 307 -22.59 22.18 -11.62
C ASP A 307 -21.72 21.20 -10.82
N ILE A 308 -22.10 19.92 -10.79
CA ILE A 308 -21.42 18.89 -9.99
C ILE A 308 -20.80 17.81 -10.86
N ASP A 309 -19.75 17.16 -10.35
CA ASP A 309 -19.29 15.89 -10.91
C ASP A 309 -20.30 14.77 -10.61
N ARG A 310 -21.21 14.56 -11.56
CA ARG A 310 -22.19 13.48 -11.50
C ARG A 310 -21.52 12.11 -11.37
N SER A 311 -20.32 11.92 -11.93
CA SER A 311 -19.65 10.61 -11.86
C SER A 311 -19.25 10.25 -10.43
N SER A 312 -18.66 11.20 -9.70
CA SER A 312 -18.37 11.04 -8.27
C SER A 312 -19.63 10.81 -7.43
N VAL A 313 -20.72 11.54 -7.70
CA VAL A 313 -21.99 11.34 -6.99
C VAL A 313 -22.57 9.94 -7.23
N ARG A 314 -22.54 9.46 -8.47
CA ARG A 314 -22.97 8.08 -8.80
C ARG A 314 -22.12 7.04 -8.08
N ARG A 315 -20.79 7.19 -8.03
CA ARG A 315 -19.90 6.28 -7.26
C ARG A 315 -20.17 6.36 -5.75
N SER A 316 -20.41 7.56 -5.21
CA SER A 316 -20.78 7.75 -3.81
C SER A 316 -22.08 7.01 -3.45
N LEU A 317 -23.10 7.06 -4.31
CA LEU A 317 -24.33 6.28 -4.14
C LEU A 317 -24.06 4.78 -4.12
N VAL A 318 -23.18 4.27 -4.98
CA VAL A 318 -22.80 2.85 -4.99
C VAL A 318 -22.21 2.45 -3.64
N TRP A 319 -21.33 3.26 -3.07
CA TRP A 319 -20.78 3.02 -1.74
C TRP A 319 -21.86 3.01 -0.66
N VAL A 320 -22.81 3.97 -0.68
CA VAL A 320 -23.93 3.99 0.29
C VAL A 320 -24.79 2.72 0.19
N TYR A 321 -25.12 2.25 -1.01
CA TYR A 321 -25.86 0.98 -1.19
C TYR A 321 -25.08 -0.23 -0.67
N LEU A 322 -23.76 -0.24 -0.86
CA LEU A 322 -22.91 -1.29 -0.35
C LEU A 322 -22.85 -1.27 1.20
N LYS A 323 -22.82 -0.09 1.82
CA LYS A 323 -22.87 0.09 3.28
C LYS A 323 -24.19 -0.39 3.89
N LYS A 324 -25.33 -0.09 3.25
CA LYS A 324 -26.63 -0.69 3.61
C LYS A 324 -26.60 -2.22 3.63
N SER A 325 -25.66 -2.81 2.89
CA SER A 325 -25.44 -4.25 2.76
C SER A 325 -24.19 -4.73 3.52
N GLN A 326 -23.79 -4.01 4.58
CA GLN A 326 -22.63 -4.31 5.44
C GLN A 326 -21.29 -4.39 4.69
N GLY A 327 -21.14 -3.63 3.60
CA GLY A 327 -19.91 -3.65 2.79
C GLY A 327 -19.77 -4.89 1.90
N GLN A 328 -20.79 -5.74 1.83
CA GLN A 328 -20.73 -7.04 1.15
C GLN A 328 -21.60 -7.07 -0.10
N TRP A 329 -20.96 -7.26 -1.26
CA TRP A 329 -21.64 -7.29 -2.57
C TRP A 329 -22.74 -8.35 -2.66
N GLN A 330 -22.52 -9.53 -2.05
CA GLN A 330 -23.49 -10.62 -2.05
C GLN A 330 -24.75 -10.33 -1.21
N ASN A 331 -24.71 -9.33 -0.31
CA ASN A 331 -25.84 -8.96 0.53
C ASN A 331 -26.69 -7.85 -0.08
N VAL A 332 -26.27 -7.30 -1.23
CA VAL A 332 -26.99 -6.23 -1.92
C VAL A 332 -28.30 -6.77 -2.48
N LYS A 333 -29.42 -6.14 -2.11
CA LYS A 333 -30.76 -6.50 -2.61
C LYS A 333 -30.85 -6.29 -4.12
N HIS A 334 -31.62 -7.13 -4.81
CA HIS A 334 -31.78 -7.07 -6.28
C HIS A 334 -32.13 -5.66 -6.81
N LYS A 335 -33.04 -4.94 -6.16
CA LYS A 335 -33.41 -3.56 -6.55
C LYS A 335 -32.25 -2.58 -6.43
N ASP A 336 -31.48 -2.69 -5.35
CA ASP A 336 -30.32 -1.83 -5.11
C ASP A 336 -29.19 -2.18 -6.08
N MET A 337 -29.00 -3.48 -6.41
CA MET A 337 -28.03 -3.93 -7.42
C MET A 337 -28.36 -3.41 -8.83
N GLN A 338 -29.64 -3.47 -9.25
CA GLN A 338 -30.07 -2.88 -10.52
C GLN A 338 -29.75 -1.38 -10.57
N THR A 339 -29.96 -0.68 -9.45
CA THR A 339 -29.63 0.75 -9.34
C THR A 339 -28.12 0.99 -9.47
N ILE A 340 -27.30 0.21 -8.75
CA ILE A 340 -25.82 0.25 -8.84
C ILE A 340 -25.37 0.04 -10.29
N GLU A 341 -25.90 -0.97 -10.98
CA GLU A 341 -25.55 -1.25 -12.37
C GLU A 341 -25.88 -0.08 -13.30
N THR A 342 -27.06 0.53 -13.15
CA THR A 342 -27.44 1.72 -13.92
C THR A 342 -26.46 2.87 -13.67
N LEU A 343 -26.18 3.18 -12.40
CA LEU A 343 -25.27 4.27 -12.03
C LEU A 343 -23.87 4.09 -12.61
N LEU A 344 -23.31 2.88 -12.49
CA LEU A 344 -21.96 2.58 -13.00
C LEU A 344 -21.92 2.56 -14.53
N ARG A 345 -22.95 2.03 -15.19
CA ARG A 345 -23.03 2.04 -16.66
C ARG A 345 -23.19 3.45 -17.23
N GLU A 346 -23.92 4.34 -16.55
CA GLU A 346 -23.98 5.76 -16.94
C GLU A 346 -22.60 6.41 -16.87
N ASN A 347 -21.86 6.20 -15.78
CA ASN A 347 -20.48 6.67 -15.68
C ASN A 347 -19.59 6.13 -16.81
N LEU A 348 -19.68 4.83 -17.13
CA LEU A 348 -18.87 4.24 -18.21
C LEU A 348 -19.28 4.70 -19.61
N ARG A 349 -20.53 5.17 -19.80
CA ARG A 349 -20.95 5.80 -21.06
C ARG A 349 -20.40 7.21 -21.19
N GLU A 350 -20.38 7.97 -20.10
CA GLU A 350 -19.82 9.33 -20.06
C GLU A 350 -18.29 9.32 -20.17
N ARG A 351 -17.64 8.38 -19.47
CA ARG A 351 -16.19 8.18 -19.47
C ARG A 351 -15.83 6.70 -19.35
N ALA A 352 -15.58 6.08 -20.49
CA ALA A 352 -15.32 4.64 -20.60
C ALA A 352 -14.03 4.17 -19.89
N SER A 353 -13.08 5.08 -19.66
CA SER A 353 -11.75 4.82 -19.09
C SER A 353 -11.60 5.21 -17.61
N ASP A 354 -12.70 5.44 -16.89
CA ASP A 354 -12.65 5.71 -15.45
C ASP A 354 -12.33 4.44 -14.63
N ASP A 355 -11.09 4.32 -14.18
CA ASP A 355 -10.56 3.26 -13.31
C ASP A 355 -11.46 2.93 -12.11
N ARG A 356 -11.94 3.95 -11.41
CA ARG A 356 -12.70 3.77 -10.15
C ARG A 356 -14.05 3.12 -10.44
N THR A 357 -14.75 3.66 -11.44
CA THR A 357 -16.01 3.06 -11.92
C THR A 357 -15.78 1.65 -12.45
N MET A 358 -14.69 1.41 -13.19
CA MET A 358 -14.40 0.09 -13.75
C MET A 358 -14.18 -0.96 -12.67
N ARG A 359 -13.37 -0.65 -11.64
CA ARG A 359 -13.17 -1.53 -10.48
C ARG A 359 -14.49 -1.85 -9.79
N LEU A 360 -15.34 -0.85 -9.54
CA LEU A 360 -16.67 -1.06 -8.95
C LEU A 360 -17.58 -1.91 -9.84
N TRP A 361 -17.55 -1.69 -11.15
CA TRP A 361 -18.44 -2.38 -12.09
C TRP A 361 -18.10 -3.85 -12.23
N ILE A 362 -16.84 -4.24 -12.33
CA ILE A 362 -16.43 -5.66 -12.35
C ILE A 362 -16.87 -6.39 -11.06
N ARG A 363 -16.86 -5.68 -9.94
CA ARG A 363 -17.30 -6.21 -8.64
C ARG A 363 -18.82 -6.35 -8.58
N ALA A 364 -19.57 -5.39 -9.11
CA ALA A 364 -21.03 -5.43 -9.17
C ALA A 364 -21.55 -6.45 -10.19
N ALA A 365 -20.95 -6.50 -11.38
CA ALA A 365 -21.42 -7.25 -12.55
C ALA A 365 -21.60 -8.75 -12.29
N ARG A 366 -20.79 -9.35 -11.40
CA ARG A 366 -20.92 -10.77 -11.02
C ARG A 366 -22.17 -11.08 -10.18
N HIS A 367 -22.76 -10.06 -9.57
CA HIS A 367 -23.96 -10.15 -8.72
C HIS A 367 -25.22 -9.62 -9.41
N ALA A 368 -25.10 -9.18 -10.66
CA ALA A 368 -26.19 -8.72 -11.48
C ALA A 368 -27.26 -9.80 -11.67
N VAL A 369 -28.52 -9.40 -11.77
CA VAL A 369 -29.62 -10.33 -12.13
C VAL A 369 -29.40 -10.89 -13.54
N LYS A 370 -28.93 -10.03 -14.44
CA LYS A 370 -28.53 -10.41 -15.79
C LYS A 370 -27.09 -9.94 -16.02
N PRO A 371 -26.09 -10.75 -15.62
CA PRO A 371 -24.69 -10.39 -15.80
C PRO A 371 -24.36 -10.07 -17.26
N PRO A 372 -23.48 -9.08 -17.52
CA PRO A 372 -22.98 -8.85 -18.86
C PRO A 372 -22.24 -10.09 -19.38
N THR A 373 -22.27 -10.26 -20.70
CA THR A 373 -21.50 -11.34 -21.34
C THR A 373 -20.00 -11.09 -21.21
N ILE A 374 -19.19 -12.14 -21.37
CA ILE A 374 -17.72 -11.98 -21.36
C ILE A 374 -17.29 -11.01 -22.47
N ASP A 375 -17.91 -11.07 -23.65
CA ASP A 375 -17.57 -10.18 -24.77
C ASP A 375 -17.93 -8.71 -24.50
N GLU A 376 -19.07 -8.44 -23.86
CA GLU A 376 -19.42 -7.08 -23.43
C GLU A 376 -18.40 -6.52 -22.43
N LEU A 377 -17.96 -7.34 -21.47
CA LEU A 377 -16.95 -6.94 -20.50
C LEU A 377 -15.58 -6.71 -21.15
N LEU A 378 -15.15 -7.62 -22.04
CA LEU A 378 -13.89 -7.48 -22.76
C LEU A 378 -13.88 -6.20 -23.60
N GLY A 379 -14.96 -5.89 -24.32
CA GLY A 379 -15.05 -4.66 -25.11
C GLY A 379 -14.87 -3.39 -24.26
N GLN A 380 -15.47 -3.37 -23.07
CA GLN A 380 -15.31 -2.22 -22.17
C GLN A 380 -13.93 -2.18 -21.50
N LEU A 381 -13.36 -3.33 -21.12
CA LEU A 381 -12.01 -3.41 -20.55
C LEU A 381 -10.94 -3.04 -21.58
N ASP A 382 -11.12 -3.36 -22.86
CA ASP A 382 -10.19 -2.99 -23.92
C ASP A 382 -10.15 -1.47 -24.12
N ILE A 383 -11.29 -0.78 -24.01
CA ILE A 383 -11.32 0.70 -24.00
C ILE A 383 -10.58 1.25 -22.78
N TRP A 384 -10.90 0.71 -21.59
CA TRP A 384 -10.23 1.12 -20.36
C TRP A 384 -8.71 0.93 -20.43
N HIS A 385 -8.27 -0.24 -20.89
CA HIS A 385 -6.85 -0.56 -21.00
C HIS A 385 -6.14 0.29 -22.05
N ARG A 386 -6.78 0.60 -23.19
CA ARG A 386 -6.20 1.45 -24.23
C ARG A 386 -5.96 2.87 -23.73
N ASP A 387 -6.95 3.43 -23.05
CA ASP A 387 -6.90 4.82 -22.58
C ASP A 387 -6.10 4.96 -21.28
N ASN A 388 -6.11 3.94 -20.41
CA ASN A 388 -5.35 3.89 -19.16
C ASN A 388 -4.73 2.48 -18.90
N PRO A 389 -3.58 2.18 -19.53
CA PRO A 389 -2.90 0.91 -19.34
C PRO A 389 -2.37 0.73 -17.92
N SER A 390 -2.97 -0.16 -17.14
CA SER A 390 -2.65 -0.41 -15.74
C SER A 390 -2.49 -1.90 -15.44
N LEU A 391 -1.93 -2.22 -14.27
CA LEU A 391 -1.86 -3.61 -13.80
C LEU A 391 -3.27 -4.20 -13.65
N ASP A 392 -4.23 -3.43 -13.16
CA ASP A 392 -5.61 -3.90 -12.97
C ASP A 392 -6.30 -4.18 -14.32
N SER A 393 -6.15 -3.27 -15.30
CA SER A 393 -6.77 -3.47 -16.61
C SER A 393 -6.17 -4.67 -17.34
N SER A 394 -4.85 -4.83 -17.30
CA SER A 394 -4.15 -6.02 -17.84
C SER A 394 -4.61 -7.30 -17.13
N TYR A 395 -4.73 -7.26 -15.80
CA TYR A 395 -5.11 -8.41 -14.99
C TYR A 395 -6.53 -8.89 -15.29
N TYR A 396 -7.52 -7.99 -15.33
CA TYR A 396 -8.89 -8.39 -15.63
C TYR A 396 -9.06 -8.83 -17.08
N LEU A 397 -8.33 -8.23 -18.02
CA LEU A 397 -8.30 -8.72 -19.40
C LEU A 397 -7.76 -10.15 -19.49
N TYR A 398 -6.63 -10.43 -18.83
CA TYR A 398 -6.10 -11.79 -18.69
C TYR A 398 -7.15 -12.76 -18.10
N VAL A 399 -7.76 -12.41 -16.96
CA VAL A 399 -8.75 -13.26 -16.28
C VAL A 399 -9.95 -13.57 -17.19
N LEU A 400 -10.53 -12.55 -17.83
CA LEU A 400 -11.70 -12.75 -18.70
C LEU A 400 -11.39 -13.52 -19.97
N GLN A 401 -10.19 -13.35 -20.55
CA GLN A 401 -9.76 -14.14 -21.69
C GLN A 401 -9.59 -15.62 -21.32
N VAL A 402 -9.10 -15.92 -20.11
CA VAL A 402 -9.08 -17.30 -19.60
C VAL A 402 -10.50 -17.85 -19.43
N LEU A 403 -11.42 -17.09 -18.84
CA LEU A 403 -12.82 -17.54 -18.73
C LEU A 403 -13.44 -17.84 -20.10
N LYS A 404 -13.24 -16.92 -21.07
CA LYS A 404 -13.70 -17.11 -22.45
C LYS A 404 -13.11 -18.39 -23.05
N TYR A 405 -11.83 -18.65 -22.82
CA TYR A 405 -11.19 -19.88 -23.27
C TYR A 405 -11.82 -21.12 -22.62
N LEU A 406 -12.06 -21.12 -21.31
CA LEU A 406 -12.67 -22.24 -20.60
C LEU A 406 -14.10 -22.55 -21.08
N GLU A 407 -14.84 -21.55 -21.56
CA GLU A 407 -16.20 -21.72 -22.06
C GLU A 407 -16.26 -22.10 -23.54
N SER A 408 -15.35 -21.57 -24.37
CA SER A 408 -15.44 -21.69 -25.84
C SER A 408 -14.33 -22.54 -26.47
N SER A 409 -13.29 -22.90 -25.71
CA SER A 409 -12.04 -23.48 -26.23
C SER A 409 -11.36 -22.64 -27.33
N SER A 410 -11.64 -21.33 -27.42
CA SER A 410 -11.15 -20.45 -28.48
C SER A 410 -9.63 -20.23 -28.41
N PRO A 411 -8.85 -20.66 -29.42
CA PRO A 411 -7.40 -20.43 -29.44
C PRO A 411 -7.02 -18.95 -29.42
N VAL A 412 -7.88 -18.07 -29.97
CA VAL A 412 -7.70 -16.62 -29.94
C VAL A 412 -7.76 -16.10 -28.50
N ALA A 413 -8.77 -16.54 -27.73
CA ALA A 413 -8.90 -16.14 -26.32
C ALA A 413 -7.69 -16.60 -25.50
N ARG A 414 -7.15 -17.81 -25.77
CA ARG A 414 -5.92 -18.29 -25.15
C ARG A 414 -4.72 -17.39 -25.47
N GLY A 415 -4.52 -17.05 -26.75
CA GLY A 415 -3.42 -16.17 -27.15
C GLY A 415 -3.50 -14.78 -26.51
N GLU A 416 -4.70 -14.20 -26.42
CA GLU A 416 -4.90 -12.92 -25.72
C GLU A 416 -4.68 -13.04 -24.21
N ALA A 417 -5.08 -14.15 -23.59
CA ALA A 417 -4.79 -14.40 -22.18
C ALA A 417 -3.27 -14.42 -21.91
N ASP A 418 -2.50 -15.09 -22.77
CA ASP A 418 -1.03 -15.13 -22.65
C ASP A 418 -0.41 -13.74 -22.83
N ARG A 419 -0.90 -12.95 -23.79
CA ARG A 419 -0.44 -11.58 -24.03
C ARG A 419 -0.62 -10.69 -22.80
N TYR A 420 -1.83 -10.65 -22.25
CA TYR A 420 -2.13 -9.82 -21.08
C TYR A 420 -1.48 -10.35 -19.80
N LEU A 421 -1.26 -11.66 -19.70
CA LEU A 421 -0.50 -12.24 -18.60
C LEU A 421 0.96 -11.78 -18.60
N GLU A 422 1.60 -11.73 -19.76
CA GLU A 422 2.98 -11.24 -19.86
C GLU A 422 3.09 -9.76 -19.48
N GLU A 423 2.08 -8.96 -19.82
CA GLU A 423 1.98 -7.59 -19.35
C GLU A 423 1.82 -7.49 -17.83
N CYS A 424 1.01 -8.36 -17.21
CA CYS A 424 0.89 -8.45 -15.76
C CYS A 424 2.24 -8.77 -15.12
N ARG A 425 3.00 -9.74 -15.64
CA ARG A 425 4.33 -10.11 -15.12
C ARG A 425 5.30 -8.95 -15.17
N ARG A 426 5.35 -8.23 -16.30
CA ARG A 426 6.21 -7.05 -16.46
C ARG A 426 5.86 -5.95 -15.45
N ARG A 427 4.56 -5.66 -15.28
CA ARG A 427 4.08 -4.60 -14.37
C ARG A 427 4.16 -4.99 -12.88
N ALA A 428 4.13 -6.28 -12.56
CA ALA A 428 4.18 -6.79 -11.20
C ALA A 428 5.58 -7.28 -10.78
N GLN A 429 6.63 -7.08 -11.61
CA GLN A 429 7.96 -7.65 -11.40
C GLN A 429 8.53 -7.38 -10.00
N PHE A 430 8.38 -6.16 -9.48
CA PHE A 430 8.93 -5.75 -8.18
C PHE A 430 7.92 -5.85 -7.03
N ARG A 431 6.72 -6.37 -7.28
CA ARG A 431 5.69 -6.51 -6.25
C ARG A 431 5.90 -7.76 -5.42
N THR A 432 5.75 -7.62 -4.12
CA THR A 432 5.81 -8.75 -3.17
C THR A 432 4.60 -9.68 -3.25
N ASP A 433 3.45 -9.16 -3.66
CA ASP A 433 2.17 -9.87 -3.75
C ASP A 433 1.89 -10.51 -5.12
N ARG A 434 2.84 -10.47 -6.07
CA ARG A 434 2.65 -10.92 -7.46
C ARG A 434 2.22 -12.38 -7.62
N THR A 435 2.46 -13.20 -6.61
CA THR A 435 2.09 -14.61 -6.59
C THR A 435 0.74 -14.91 -5.97
N ARG A 436 0.15 -13.94 -5.24
CA ARG A 436 -1.14 -14.08 -4.56
C ARG A 436 -2.27 -14.17 -5.58
N SER A 437 -3.31 -14.93 -5.23
CA SER A 437 -4.50 -15.11 -6.08
C SER A 437 -5.64 -14.21 -5.62
N PHE A 438 -6.06 -13.26 -6.47
CA PHE A 438 -7.07 -12.25 -6.13
C PHE A 438 -8.48 -12.66 -6.58
N GLU A 439 -8.58 -13.29 -7.74
CA GLU A 439 -9.80 -13.93 -8.24
C GLU A 439 -9.63 -15.44 -8.22
N TRP A 440 -10.74 -16.14 -8.02
CA TRP A 440 -10.81 -17.59 -7.93
C TRP A 440 -11.95 -18.12 -8.79
N LEU A 441 -11.80 -19.33 -9.30
CA LEU A 441 -12.85 -19.98 -10.08
C LEU A 441 -13.88 -20.63 -9.15
N GLY A 442 -15.11 -20.14 -9.23
CA GLY A 442 -16.29 -20.72 -8.61
C GLY A 442 -17.18 -21.45 -9.60
N SER A 443 -18.36 -21.84 -9.13
CA SER A 443 -19.43 -22.40 -9.96
C SER A 443 -20.15 -21.31 -10.76
N GLY A 444 -20.74 -21.68 -11.90
CA GLY A 444 -21.59 -20.79 -12.70
C GLY A 444 -21.02 -20.55 -14.10
N THR A 445 -21.46 -19.47 -14.73
CA THR A 445 -21.09 -19.09 -16.11
C THR A 445 -20.72 -17.61 -16.19
N GLY A 446 -19.92 -17.25 -17.18
CA GLY A 446 -19.48 -15.88 -17.42
C GLY A 446 -18.75 -15.28 -16.22
N ILE A 447 -18.95 -13.98 -16.01
CA ILE A 447 -18.35 -13.24 -14.90
C ILE A 447 -18.81 -13.71 -13.51
N SER A 448 -20.01 -14.27 -13.40
CA SER A 448 -20.54 -14.81 -12.14
C SER A 448 -19.77 -16.04 -11.65
N ARG A 449 -18.97 -16.67 -12.52
CA ARG A 449 -18.05 -17.74 -12.15
C ARG A 449 -16.85 -17.25 -11.33
N LEU A 450 -16.57 -15.95 -11.28
CA LEU A 450 -15.45 -15.41 -10.50
C LEU A 450 -15.82 -15.13 -9.04
N VAL A 451 -15.06 -15.74 -8.14
CA VAL A 451 -15.12 -15.50 -6.70
C VAL A 451 -13.90 -14.68 -6.29
N HIS A 452 -14.12 -13.46 -5.85
CA HIS A 452 -13.03 -12.64 -5.34
C HIS A 452 -12.60 -13.07 -3.94
N GLN A 453 -11.30 -12.94 -3.64
CA GLN A 453 -10.68 -13.34 -2.37
C GLN A 453 -11.41 -12.85 -1.12
N THR A 454 -12.01 -11.65 -1.16
CA THR A 454 -12.70 -11.05 0.01
C THR A 454 -13.91 -11.85 0.46
N ARG A 455 -14.38 -12.82 -0.35
CA ARG A 455 -15.47 -13.73 -0.01
C ARG A 455 -15.00 -15.04 0.63
N MET A 456 -13.70 -15.29 0.63
CA MET A 456 -13.08 -16.53 1.09
C MET A 456 -12.71 -16.51 2.59
N GLY A 457 -12.79 -15.33 3.23
CA GLY A 457 -12.35 -15.12 4.60
C GLY A 457 -10.83 -15.04 4.73
N GLU A 458 -10.33 -15.23 5.95
CA GLU A 458 -8.90 -15.23 6.27
C GLU A 458 -8.22 -16.52 5.79
N TRP A 459 -6.91 -16.44 5.56
CA TRP A 459 -6.07 -17.61 5.35
C TRP A 459 -5.88 -18.37 6.66
N ASP A 460 -6.25 -19.65 6.69
CA ASP A 460 -5.98 -20.55 7.80
C ASP A 460 -4.61 -21.19 7.61
N ARG A 461 -3.65 -20.84 8.47
CA ARG A 461 -2.28 -21.38 8.43
C ARG A 461 -2.23 -22.88 8.72
N SER A 462 -3.21 -23.44 9.43
CA SER A 462 -3.25 -24.88 9.74
C SER A 462 -3.67 -25.72 8.53
N GLN A 463 -4.58 -25.18 7.71
CA GLN A 463 -5.03 -25.80 6.46
C GLN A 463 -4.20 -25.34 5.26
N ASP A 464 -3.37 -24.31 5.45
CA ASP A 464 -2.64 -23.60 4.40
C ASP A 464 -3.53 -23.22 3.21
N PHE A 465 -4.74 -22.77 3.55
CA PHE A 465 -5.78 -22.36 2.61
C PHE A 465 -6.82 -21.45 3.27
N PHE A 466 -7.75 -20.91 2.49
CA PHE A 466 -8.84 -20.06 2.99
C PHE A 466 -9.85 -20.81 3.88
N LYS A 467 -10.36 -20.11 4.91
CA LYS A 467 -11.42 -20.62 5.81
C LYS A 467 -12.72 -20.99 5.08
N HIS A 468 -13.07 -20.28 4.00
CA HIS A 468 -14.31 -20.52 3.25
C HIS A 468 -14.02 -20.83 1.80
N SER A 469 -13.94 -22.13 1.46
CA SER A 469 -13.68 -22.61 0.10
C SER A 469 -14.88 -23.20 -0.63
N SER A 470 -16.05 -23.28 0.02
CA SER A 470 -17.27 -23.90 -0.53
C SER A 470 -17.84 -23.18 -1.75
N LEU A 471 -17.41 -21.93 -2.00
CA LEU A 471 -17.80 -21.16 -3.18
C LEU A 471 -17.00 -21.55 -4.44
N LEU A 472 -15.91 -22.31 -4.27
CA LEU A 472 -14.99 -22.62 -5.35
C LEU A 472 -15.35 -23.94 -6.06
N GLU A 473 -15.11 -23.97 -7.37
CA GLU A 473 -15.29 -25.16 -8.18
C GLU A 473 -13.95 -25.88 -8.35
N ARG A 474 -13.95 -27.21 -8.23
CA ARG A 474 -12.79 -28.03 -8.58
C ARG A 474 -12.80 -28.30 -10.08
N ILE A 475 -11.72 -27.99 -10.76
CA ILE A 475 -11.54 -28.28 -12.18
C ILE A 475 -10.57 -29.43 -12.39
N GLN A 476 -10.71 -30.11 -13.53
CA GLN A 476 -9.83 -31.20 -13.93
C GLN A 476 -8.66 -30.68 -14.76
N GLY A 477 -7.51 -31.33 -14.61
CA GLY A 477 -6.35 -31.11 -15.46
C GLY A 477 -5.46 -32.35 -15.50
N ARG A 478 -4.30 -32.20 -16.12
CA ARG A 478 -3.24 -33.22 -16.11
C ARG A 478 -1.95 -32.62 -15.61
N VAL A 479 -1.18 -33.38 -14.83
CA VAL A 479 0.19 -32.96 -14.49
C VAL A 479 0.99 -32.85 -15.79
N GLY A 480 1.34 -31.63 -16.17
CA GLY A 480 2.04 -31.34 -17.42
C GLY A 480 3.54 -31.36 -17.24
N GLU A 481 4.05 -30.51 -16.34
CA GLU A 481 5.49 -30.37 -16.08
C GLU A 481 5.81 -30.63 -14.61
N TYR A 482 6.83 -31.46 -14.36
CA TYR A 482 7.45 -31.61 -13.04
C TYR A 482 8.87 -31.05 -13.10
N VAL A 483 9.10 -29.94 -12.39
CA VAL A 483 10.45 -29.35 -12.24
C VAL A 483 11.08 -29.82 -10.93
N GLY A 484 10.30 -29.87 -9.85
CA GLY A 484 10.73 -30.33 -8.54
C GLY A 484 9.61 -30.28 -7.50
N PRO A 485 9.90 -30.61 -6.22
CA PRO A 485 8.86 -30.67 -5.18
C PRO A 485 8.18 -29.32 -4.92
N THR A 486 8.85 -28.20 -5.23
CA THR A 486 8.33 -26.84 -5.01
C THR A 486 7.74 -26.19 -6.27
N LYS A 487 7.90 -26.81 -7.45
CA LYS A 487 7.51 -26.22 -8.74
C LYS A 487 7.06 -27.28 -9.74
N GLY A 488 5.82 -27.13 -10.20
CA GLY A 488 5.27 -27.89 -11.31
C GLY A 488 4.21 -27.10 -12.07
N GLY A 489 3.73 -27.68 -13.17
CA GLY A 489 2.63 -27.16 -13.97
C GLY A 489 1.53 -28.20 -14.17
N ILE A 490 0.27 -27.80 -14.00
CA ILE A 490 -0.90 -28.56 -14.44
C ILE A 490 -1.37 -27.97 -15.77
N ASP A 491 -1.57 -28.84 -16.75
CA ASP A 491 -2.16 -28.52 -18.04
C ASP A 491 -3.69 -28.58 -17.96
N ILE A 492 -4.32 -27.53 -18.48
CA ILE A 492 -5.77 -27.33 -18.54
C ILE A 492 -6.12 -27.00 -19.99
N GLY A 493 -6.02 -28.01 -20.88
CA GLY A 493 -6.28 -27.82 -22.30
C GLY A 493 -5.25 -26.91 -22.99
N GLY A 494 -4.01 -26.86 -22.49
CA GLY A 494 -2.98 -25.95 -22.99
C GLY A 494 -2.90 -24.60 -22.26
N LEU A 495 -3.76 -24.33 -21.27
CA LEU A 495 -3.44 -23.35 -20.23
C LEU A 495 -2.58 -24.01 -19.14
N LYS A 496 -1.60 -23.28 -18.62
CA LYS A 496 -0.67 -23.79 -17.59
C LYS A 496 -0.96 -23.14 -16.23
N ALA A 497 -1.26 -23.96 -15.23
CA ALA A 497 -1.38 -23.53 -13.83
C ALA A 497 -0.17 -23.99 -13.02
N PHE A 498 0.47 -23.06 -12.31
CA PHE A 498 1.53 -23.37 -11.35
C PHE A 498 0.93 -24.12 -10.16
N TYR A 499 1.62 -25.17 -9.72
CA TYR A 499 1.30 -25.86 -8.46
C TYR A 499 2.57 -26.32 -7.75
N VAL A 500 2.43 -26.75 -6.51
CA VAL A 500 3.52 -27.28 -5.66
C VAL A 500 3.38 -28.80 -5.58
N PRO A 501 4.17 -29.59 -6.35
CA PRO A 501 4.02 -31.05 -6.41
C PRO A 501 4.16 -31.75 -5.06
N GLY A 502 5.06 -31.28 -4.21
CA GLY A 502 5.31 -31.85 -2.88
C GLY A 502 4.09 -31.83 -1.98
N ARG A 503 3.20 -30.82 -2.11
CA ARG A 503 1.94 -30.76 -1.35
C ARG A 503 0.93 -31.81 -1.78
N ALA A 504 1.00 -32.26 -3.03
CA ALA A 504 0.15 -33.32 -3.58
C ALA A 504 0.80 -34.71 -3.50
N GLY A 505 1.99 -34.84 -2.89
CA GLY A 505 2.76 -36.08 -2.89
C GLY A 505 3.23 -36.51 -4.29
N HIS A 506 3.28 -35.58 -5.25
CA HIS A 506 3.67 -35.89 -6.63
C HIS A 506 5.17 -35.89 -6.81
N GLN A 507 5.65 -36.85 -7.60
CA GLN A 507 7.06 -37.03 -7.95
C GLN A 507 7.23 -36.96 -9.47
N ARG A 508 8.45 -37.14 -9.97
CA ARG A 508 8.74 -37.11 -11.42
C ARG A 508 7.85 -38.07 -12.23
N GLY A 509 7.50 -39.23 -11.67
CA GLY A 509 6.60 -40.23 -12.29
C GLY A 509 5.11 -39.84 -12.29
N SER A 510 4.72 -38.76 -11.62
CA SER A 510 3.34 -38.26 -11.64
C SER A 510 2.97 -37.51 -12.93
N ALA A 511 3.90 -37.38 -13.88
CA ALA A 511 3.61 -36.77 -15.19
C ALA A 511 2.40 -37.44 -15.86
N HIS A 512 1.55 -36.63 -16.49
CA HIS A 512 0.31 -37.01 -17.18
C HIS A 512 -0.82 -37.56 -16.30
N LYS A 513 -0.62 -37.68 -14.96
CA LYS A 513 -1.71 -38.02 -14.03
C LYS A 513 -2.86 -37.03 -14.16
N ARG A 514 -4.08 -37.55 -14.14
CA ARG A 514 -5.29 -36.74 -14.05
C ARG A 514 -5.48 -36.28 -12.61
N VAL A 515 -5.80 -35.01 -12.46
CA VAL A 515 -5.93 -34.37 -11.14
C VAL A 515 -7.14 -33.45 -11.12
N THR A 516 -7.65 -33.16 -9.92
CA THR A 516 -8.54 -32.04 -9.65
C THR A 516 -7.86 -31.02 -8.76
N PHE A 517 -8.26 -29.75 -8.84
CA PHE A 517 -7.71 -28.67 -8.02
C PHE A 517 -8.64 -27.45 -8.03
N LEU A 518 -8.39 -26.52 -7.11
CA LEU A 518 -9.03 -25.20 -7.06
C LEU A 518 -8.14 -24.19 -7.80
N MET A 519 -8.73 -23.40 -8.71
CA MET A 519 -7.98 -22.49 -9.57
C MET A 519 -8.05 -21.04 -9.06
N GLY A 520 -6.88 -20.43 -8.85
CA GLY A 520 -6.72 -19.02 -8.52
C GLY A 520 -5.98 -18.26 -9.62
N PHE A 521 -6.26 -16.97 -9.75
CA PHE A 521 -5.64 -16.07 -10.73
C PHE A 521 -4.67 -15.12 -10.03
N SER A 522 -3.38 -15.15 -10.41
CA SER A 522 -2.33 -14.26 -9.89
C SER A 522 -1.72 -13.42 -11.00
N TYR A 523 -0.94 -12.39 -10.66
CA TYR A 523 -0.21 -11.59 -11.65
C TYR A 523 0.87 -12.37 -12.40
N GLU A 524 1.32 -13.53 -11.88
CA GLU A 524 2.24 -14.44 -12.58
C GLU A 524 1.54 -15.55 -13.38
N GLY A 525 0.22 -15.70 -13.25
CA GLY A 525 -0.60 -16.64 -13.99
C GLY A 525 -1.51 -17.49 -13.10
N LEU A 526 -2.01 -18.58 -13.68
CA LEU A 526 -2.92 -19.50 -12.99
C LEU A 526 -2.18 -20.24 -11.88
N ARG A 527 -2.85 -20.42 -10.74
CA ARG A 527 -2.39 -21.19 -9.59
C ARG A 527 -3.36 -22.32 -9.33
N ALA A 528 -2.84 -23.52 -9.15
CA ALA A 528 -3.62 -24.68 -8.77
C ALA A 528 -3.35 -25.03 -7.30
N TRP A 529 -4.42 -25.00 -6.51
CA TRP A 529 -4.44 -25.22 -5.08
C TRP A 529 -5.21 -26.49 -4.74
N GLU A 530 -4.97 -27.06 -3.55
CA GLU A 530 -5.71 -28.24 -3.09
C GLU A 530 -5.73 -29.38 -4.13
N VAL A 531 -4.58 -29.67 -4.75
CA VAL A 531 -4.45 -30.65 -5.86
C VAL A 531 -4.67 -32.08 -5.34
N ARG A 532 -5.51 -32.86 -6.04
CA ARG A 532 -5.84 -34.25 -5.70
C ARG A 532 -5.83 -35.12 -6.95
N ASP A 533 -5.37 -36.36 -6.82
CA ASP A 533 -5.47 -37.36 -7.90
C ASP A 533 -6.95 -37.70 -8.18
N LEU A 534 -7.26 -37.98 -9.45
CA LEU A 534 -8.57 -38.42 -9.92
C LEU A 534 -8.70 -39.94 -9.98
#